data_AF-A0A242K419-F1
#
_entry.id   AF-A0A242K419-F1
#
_cell.length_a   1.000
_cell.length_b   1.000
_cell.length_c   1.000
_cell.angle_alpha   90.00
_cell.angle_beta   90.00
_cell.angle_gamma   90.00
#
_symmetry.space_group_name_H-M   'P 1'
#
loop_
_entity.id
_entity.type
_entity.pdbx_description
1 polymer ?
#
loop_
_entity_poly.entity_id
_entity_poly.type
_entity_poly.pdbx_seq_one_letter_code
_entity_poly.pdbx_strand_id
1 'polypeptide(L)'
;MEKREKNGVGLPRYQQIAVEIAERIVEGRYNVGEKIHARSTLAGNFNVSAETARKAINVLVDLEIMEVRHGSGAYVVSKENARVFVDKYKDVQSIQEIRQEILASVDRQQQELNNFSELLNLLVKQTKQARAVSPFMPYELKLTNEAKHLEKSVVELNIWHETGATIIAIQTDQQMILSPGPYAKLSVNNIVYFVGNELTLQRMNNFFYSKEE
;
A
#
# COMPACT_ATOMS: atom_id res chain seq x y z
N MET A 1 2.08 7.40 -38.41
CA MET A 1 3.42 7.58 -37.82
C MET A 1 3.29 8.59 -36.69
N GLU A 2 2.94 8.12 -35.49
CA GLU A 2 2.87 8.97 -34.30
C GLU A 2 4.28 9.14 -33.74
N LYS A 3 4.77 10.38 -33.79
CA LYS A 3 5.97 10.83 -33.07
C LYS A 3 5.62 10.80 -31.57
N ARG A 4 6.02 9.73 -30.88
CA ARG A 4 5.98 9.68 -29.41
C ARG A 4 6.91 10.76 -28.86
N GLU A 5 6.32 11.84 -28.35
CA GLU A 5 7.01 12.82 -27.52
C GLU A 5 7.53 12.10 -26.27
N LYS A 6 8.86 11.93 -26.21
CA LYS A 6 9.56 11.48 -25.01
C LYS A 6 9.57 12.62 -23.99
N ASN A 7 8.44 12.85 -23.30
CA ASN A 7 8.45 13.59 -22.04
C ASN A 7 8.94 12.67 -20.92
N GLY A 8 10.23 12.32 -20.99
CA GLY A 8 10.95 11.92 -19.78
C GLY A 8 11.22 13.19 -19.00
N VAL A 9 10.69 13.28 -17.78
CA VAL A 9 11.02 14.34 -16.81
C VAL A 9 12.45 14.08 -16.31
N GLY A 10 13.41 14.19 -17.21
CA GLY A 10 14.83 14.13 -16.97
C GLY A 10 15.46 15.39 -17.54
N LEU A 11 16.44 15.95 -16.82
CA LEU A 11 17.00 17.24 -17.20
C LEU A 11 17.52 17.24 -18.64
N PRO A 12 17.35 18.36 -19.37
CA PRO A 12 17.91 18.51 -20.70
C PRO A 12 19.39 18.11 -20.73
N ARG A 13 19.81 17.43 -21.81
CA ARG A 13 21.16 16.87 -21.94
C ARG A 13 22.28 17.89 -21.69
N TYR A 14 22.08 19.17 -22.03
CA TYR A 14 23.06 20.23 -21.78
C TYR A 14 23.24 20.56 -20.29
N GLN A 15 22.18 20.46 -19.47
CA GLN A 15 22.28 20.68 -18.02
C GLN A 15 23.00 19.52 -17.32
N GLN A 16 22.74 18.28 -17.75
CA GLN A 16 23.47 17.10 -17.26
C GLN A 16 24.99 17.26 -17.49
N ILE A 17 25.36 17.72 -18.69
CA ILE A 17 26.78 17.98 -19.03
C ILE A 17 27.36 19.11 -18.19
N ALA A 18 26.60 20.17 -17.93
CA ALA A 18 27.04 21.26 -17.07
C ALA A 18 27.35 20.75 -15.65
N VAL A 19 26.49 19.91 -15.08
CA VAL A 19 26.71 19.29 -13.76
C VAL A 19 27.95 18.40 -13.78
N GLU A 20 28.11 17.55 -14.79
CA GLU A 20 29.26 16.64 -14.88
C GLU A 20 30.59 17.42 -15.02
N ILE A 21 30.60 18.56 -15.71
CA ILE A 21 31.76 19.46 -15.77
C ILE A 21 31.99 20.10 -14.39
N ALA A 22 30.95 20.57 -13.72
CA ALA A 22 31.05 21.16 -12.38
C ALA A 22 31.58 20.13 -11.35
N GLU A 23 31.14 18.87 -11.41
CA GLU A 23 31.67 17.78 -10.59
C GLU A 23 33.16 17.57 -10.84
N ARG A 24 33.60 17.55 -12.09
CA ARG A 24 35.04 17.46 -12.43
C ARG A 24 35.85 18.65 -11.92
N ILE A 25 35.27 19.85 -11.86
CA ILE A 25 35.89 21.04 -11.23
C ILE A 25 36.00 20.85 -9.70
N VAL A 26 34.94 20.34 -9.06
CA VAL A 26 34.92 20.08 -7.61
C VAL A 26 35.93 18.99 -7.23
N GLU A 27 36.02 17.93 -8.02
CA GLU A 27 37.01 16.84 -7.87
C GLU A 27 38.46 17.28 -8.12
N GLY A 28 38.68 18.49 -8.67
CA GLY A 28 40.00 19.02 -8.98
C GLY A 28 40.62 18.46 -10.26
N ARG A 29 39.82 17.84 -11.14
CA ARG A 29 40.27 17.46 -12.50
C ARG A 29 40.44 18.67 -13.41
N TYR A 30 39.71 19.76 -13.12
CA TYR A 30 39.91 21.06 -13.73
C TYR A 30 40.18 22.09 -12.63
N ASN A 31 41.28 22.82 -12.76
CA ASN A 31 41.70 23.82 -11.77
C ASN A 31 41.19 25.22 -12.14
N VAL A 32 41.07 26.09 -11.13
CA VAL A 32 40.76 27.51 -11.36
C VAL A 32 41.85 28.13 -12.24
N GLY A 33 41.45 28.86 -13.28
CA GLY A 33 42.32 29.41 -14.32
C GLY A 33 42.64 28.45 -15.46
N GLU A 34 42.22 27.18 -15.38
CA GLU A 34 42.44 26.21 -16.46
C GLU A 34 41.49 26.46 -17.64
N LYS A 35 42.03 26.29 -18.84
CA LYS A 35 41.31 26.49 -20.10
C LYS A 35 40.66 25.20 -20.57
N ILE A 36 39.34 25.24 -20.78
CA ILE A 36 38.57 24.13 -21.33
C ILE A 36 38.12 24.47 -22.76
N HIS A 37 38.47 23.58 -23.70
CA HIS A 37 38.12 23.73 -25.11
C HIS A 37 36.71 23.18 -25.41
N ALA A 38 35.74 24.09 -25.50
CA ALA A 38 34.32 23.78 -25.70
C ALA A 38 33.96 23.09 -27.03
N ARG A 39 34.68 23.37 -28.13
CA ARG A 39 34.24 22.99 -29.50
C ARG A 39 34.59 21.56 -29.93
N SER A 40 35.74 21.01 -29.54
CA SER A 40 36.20 19.69 -30.00
C SER A 40 36.37 18.70 -28.85
N THR A 41 37.01 19.13 -27.76
CA THR A 41 37.33 18.26 -26.62
C THR A 41 36.09 17.88 -25.82
N LEU A 42 35.21 18.83 -25.52
CA LEU A 42 33.95 18.58 -24.80
C LEU A 42 32.91 17.83 -25.64
N ALA A 43 32.75 18.20 -26.92
CA ALA A 43 31.82 17.50 -27.81
C ALA A 43 32.21 16.02 -28.00
N GLY A 44 33.51 15.73 -28.13
CA GLY A 44 34.04 14.36 -28.23
C GLY A 44 33.95 13.58 -26.92
N ASN A 45 34.39 14.17 -25.80
CA ASN A 45 34.43 13.48 -24.50
C ASN A 45 33.04 13.15 -23.95
N PHE A 46 32.02 13.97 -24.27
CA PHE A 46 30.65 13.79 -23.78
C PHE A 46 29.70 13.26 -24.88
N ASN A 47 30.24 12.94 -26.05
CA ASN A 47 29.53 12.42 -27.23
C ASN A 47 28.26 13.22 -27.57
N VAL A 48 28.40 14.56 -27.67
CA VAL A 48 27.29 15.50 -27.94
C VAL A 48 27.59 16.45 -29.09
N SER A 49 26.55 17.06 -29.66
CA SER A 49 26.73 18.12 -30.64
C SER A 49 27.46 19.33 -30.04
N ALA A 50 28.26 20.02 -30.86
CA ALA A 50 28.96 21.24 -30.45
C ALA A 50 28.02 22.30 -29.86
N GLU A 51 26.79 22.36 -30.34
CA GLU A 51 25.77 23.28 -29.85
C GLU A 51 25.25 22.92 -28.44
N THR A 52 25.17 21.63 -28.12
CA THR A 52 24.80 21.16 -26.77
C THR A 52 25.93 21.42 -25.78
N ALA A 53 27.18 21.18 -26.18
CA ALA A 53 28.35 21.52 -25.38
C ALA A 53 28.46 23.03 -25.13
N ARG A 54 28.17 23.86 -26.14
CA ARG A 54 28.12 25.32 -26.01
C ARG A 54 27.06 25.76 -25.01
N LYS A 55 25.85 25.19 -25.07
CA LYS A 55 24.78 25.47 -24.10
C LYS A 55 25.18 25.08 -22.67
N ALA A 56 25.83 23.93 -22.49
CA ALA A 56 26.33 23.49 -21.18
C ALA A 56 27.35 24.47 -20.60
N ILE A 57 28.30 24.93 -21.43
CA ILE A 57 29.28 25.94 -21.02
C ILE A 57 28.61 27.28 -20.68
N ASN A 58 27.63 27.71 -21.47
CA ASN A 58 26.89 28.93 -21.16
C ASN A 58 26.19 28.86 -19.80
N VAL A 59 25.58 27.73 -19.44
CA VAL A 59 24.99 27.55 -18.10
C VAL A 59 26.04 27.73 -16.99
N LEU A 60 27.25 27.19 -17.18
CA LEU A 60 28.34 27.36 -16.21
C LEU A 60 28.87 28.79 -16.16
N VAL A 61 28.76 29.53 -17.26
CA VAL A 61 29.15 30.95 -17.35
C VAL A 61 28.12 31.82 -16.65
N ASP A 62 26.83 31.57 -16.87
CA ASP A 62 25.74 32.28 -16.21
C ASP A 62 25.76 32.07 -14.68
N LEU A 63 26.33 30.95 -14.22
CA LEU A 63 26.52 30.62 -12.80
C LEU A 63 27.87 31.08 -12.23
N GLU A 64 28.66 31.83 -12.99
CA GLU A 64 29.99 32.33 -12.60
C GLU A 64 30.97 31.21 -12.18
N ILE A 65 30.76 30.00 -12.69
CA ILE A 65 31.66 28.86 -12.51
C ILE A 65 32.77 28.93 -13.55
N MET A 66 32.43 29.41 -14.75
CA MET A 66 33.35 29.60 -15.87
C MET A 66 33.21 31.00 -16.48
N GLU A 67 34.23 31.43 -17.22
CA GLU A 67 34.18 32.65 -18.03
C GLU A 67 34.61 32.35 -19.47
N VAL A 68 34.01 33.01 -20.46
CA VAL A 68 34.43 32.90 -21.85
C VAL A 68 35.29 34.10 -22.22
N ARG A 69 36.56 33.87 -22.55
CA ARG A 69 37.44 34.91 -23.09
C ARG A 69 37.38 34.88 -24.61
N HIS A 70 37.03 36.02 -25.22
CA HIS A 70 36.85 36.15 -26.66
C HIS A 70 38.09 35.64 -27.43
N GLY A 71 37.88 34.72 -28.38
CA GLY A 71 38.95 34.08 -29.15
C GLY A 71 39.85 33.09 -28.39
N SER A 72 39.75 33.03 -27.06
CA SER A 72 40.71 32.31 -26.21
C SER A 72 40.15 31.07 -25.51
N GLY A 73 38.83 30.86 -25.44
CA GLY A 73 38.22 29.66 -24.83
C GLY A 73 37.49 29.94 -23.51
N ALA A 74 37.03 28.89 -22.85
CA ALA A 74 36.35 28.98 -21.56
C ALA A 74 37.32 28.64 -20.42
N TYR A 75 37.30 29.41 -19.34
CA TYR A 75 38.21 29.27 -18.20
C TYR A 75 37.41 29.04 -16.93
N VAL A 76 37.91 28.20 -16.02
CA VAL A 76 37.29 27.99 -14.71
C VAL A 76 37.61 29.18 -13.80
N VAL A 77 36.59 29.80 -13.20
CA VAL A 77 36.76 30.98 -12.33
C VAL A 77 36.44 30.68 -10.87
N SER A 78 35.50 29.79 -10.57
CA SER A 78 35.11 29.50 -9.19
C SER A 78 34.83 28.01 -8.97
N LYS A 79 35.64 27.40 -8.09
CA LYS A 79 35.40 26.04 -7.59
C LYS A 79 34.25 25.99 -6.58
N GLU A 80 34.06 27.06 -5.80
CA GLU A 80 33.01 27.13 -4.77
C GLU A 80 31.62 27.19 -5.41
N ASN A 81 31.45 28.00 -6.46
CA ASN A 81 30.18 28.06 -7.21
C ASN A 81 29.87 26.72 -7.88
N ALA A 82 30.89 26.00 -8.34
CA ALA A 82 30.73 24.65 -8.89
C ALA A 82 30.20 23.69 -7.83
N ARG A 83 30.72 23.76 -6.60
CA ARG A 83 30.27 22.93 -5.47
C ARG A 83 28.81 23.20 -5.11
N VAL A 84 28.43 24.47 -4.95
CA VAL A 84 27.04 24.87 -4.65
C VAL A 84 26.07 24.39 -5.75
N PHE A 85 26.48 24.46 -7.01
CA PHE A 85 25.67 23.99 -8.13
C PHE A 85 25.48 22.46 -8.12
N VAL A 86 26.55 21.70 -7.86
CA VAL A 86 26.49 20.23 -7.74
C VAL A 86 25.62 19.79 -6.57
N ASP A 87 25.76 20.43 -5.41
CA ASP A 87 25.00 20.07 -4.21
C ASP A 87 23.49 20.31 -4.42
N LYS A 88 23.11 21.50 -4.94
CA LYS A 88 21.72 21.80 -5.30
C LYS A 88 21.13 20.80 -6.30
N TYR A 89 21.95 20.31 -7.22
CA TYR A 89 21.51 19.35 -8.23
C TYR A 89 21.23 17.97 -7.62
N LYS A 90 22.13 17.49 -6.76
CA LYS A 90 21.99 16.21 -6.04
C LYS A 90 20.74 16.20 -5.16
N ASP A 91 20.44 17.32 -4.49
CA ASP A 91 19.24 17.46 -3.67
C ASP A 91 17.95 17.27 -4.49
N VAL A 92 17.83 17.95 -5.64
CA VAL A 92 16.63 17.83 -6.49
C VAL A 92 16.48 16.44 -7.08
N GLN A 93 17.58 15.80 -7.49
CA GLN A 93 17.55 14.43 -8.01
C GLN A 93 17.10 13.44 -6.93
N SER A 94 17.59 13.58 -5.71
CA SER A 94 17.20 12.72 -4.57
C SER A 94 15.69 12.81 -4.27
N ILE A 95 15.10 14.00 -4.33
CA ILE A 95 13.66 14.19 -4.08
C ILE A 95 12.82 13.53 -5.18
N GLN A 96 13.26 13.61 -6.44
CA GLN A 96 12.58 12.95 -7.54
C GLN A 96 12.65 11.42 -7.43
N GLU A 97 13.80 10.88 -7.05
CA GLU A 97 13.99 9.45 -6.80
C GLU A 97 13.09 8.97 -5.66
N ILE A 98 13.07 9.69 -4.52
CA ILE A 98 12.18 9.39 -3.39
C ILE A 98 10.70 9.42 -3.82
N ARG A 99 10.29 10.42 -4.60
CA ARG A 99 8.91 10.50 -5.10
C ARG A 99 8.54 9.30 -5.97
N GLN A 100 9.43 8.87 -6.87
CA GLN A 100 9.19 7.70 -7.72
C GLN A 100 9.09 6.42 -6.90
N GLU A 101 9.96 6.27 -5.89
CA GLU A 101 9.91 5.13 -4.98
C GLU A 101 8.61 5.09 -4.18
N ILE A 102 8.15 6.24 -3.68
CA ILE A 102 6.86 6.36 -2.99
C ILE A 102 5.71 5.95 -3.91
N LEU A 103 5.64 6.48 -5.13
CA LEU A 103 4.56 6.14 -6.07
C LEU A 103 4.55 4.65 -6.40
N ALA A 104 5.72 4.07 -6.67
CA ALA A 104 5.83 2.63 -6.91
C ALA A 104 5.43 1.80 -5.67
N SER A 105 5.72 2.30 -4.46
CA SER A 105 5.33 1.63 -3.22
C SER A 105 3.81 1.67 -2.99
N VAL A 106 3.16 2.78 -3.29
CA VAL A 106 1.70 2.92 -3.21
C VAL A 106 1.02 1.93 -4.15
N ASP A 107 1.49 1.82 -5.39
CA ASP A 107 0.95 0.86 -6.36
C ASP A 107 1.07 -0.60 -5.88
N ARG A 108 2.23 -0.97 -5.30
CA ARG A 108 2.41 -2.30 -4.72
C ARG A 108 1.45 -2.56 -3.56
N GLN A 109 1.27 -1.60 -2.65
CA GLN A 109 0.34 -1.74 -1.54
C GLN A 109 -1.11 -1.89 -2.01
N GLN A 110 -1.52 -1.17 -3.05
CA GLN A 110 -2.86 -1.30 -3.62
C GLN A 110 -3.09 -2.70 -4.21
N GLN A 111 -2.09 -3.26 -4.89
CA GLN A 111 -2.16 -4.63 -5.42
C GLN A 111 -2.27 -5.67 -4.30
N GLU A 112 -1.50 -5.54 -3.23
CA GLU A 112 -1.56 -6.42 -2.06
C GLU A 112 -2.95 -6.37 -1.38
N LEU A 113 -3.51 -5.17 -1.22
CA LEU A 113 -4.86 -5.00 -0.65
C LEU A 113 -5.95 -5.65 -1.53
N ASN A 114 -5.81 -5.53 -2.86
CA ASN A 114 -6.73 -6.18 -3.78
C ASN A 114 -6.66 -7.71 -3.66
N ASN A 115 -5.45 -8.27 -3.64
CA ASN A 115 -5.23 -9.70 -3.44
C ASN A 115 -5.81 -10.19 -2.10
N PHE A 116 -5.59 -9.44 -1.02
CA PHE A 116 -6.18 -9.74 0.28
C PHE A 116 -7.72 -9.78 0.22
N SER A 117 -8.34 -8.81 -0.45
CA SER A 117 -9.79 -8.79 -0.63
C SER A 117 -10.30 -10.01 -1.42
N GLU A 118 -9.57 -10.47 -2.43
CA GLU A 118 -9.92 -11.67 -3.19
C GLU A 118 -9.84 -12.93 -2.33
N LEU A 119 -8.80 -13.06 -1.50
CA LEU A 119 -8.66 -14.16 -0.56
C LEU A 119 -9.79 -14.19 0.48
N LEU A 120 -10.20 -13.03 1.00
CA LEU A 120 -11.35 -12.93 1.90
C LEU A 120 -12.64 -13.37 1.20
N ASN A 121 -12.87 -12.90 -0.02
CA ASN A 121 -14.03 -13.30 -0.81
C ASN A 121 -14.05 -14.83 -1.05
N LEU A 122 -12.89 -15.43 -1.33
CA LEU A 122 -12.77 -16.86 -1.49
C LEU A 122 -13.08 -17.61 -0.18
N LEU A 123 -12.55 -17.17 0.95
CA LEU A 123 -12.82 -17.77 2.27
C LEU A 123 -14.31 -17.69 2.61
N VAL A 124 -14.93 -16.52 2.41
CA VAL A 124 -16.38 -16.34 2.63
C VAL A 124 -17.18 -17.27 1.71
N LYS A 125 -16.78 -17.40 0.44
CA LYS A 125 -17.45 -18.31 -0.50
C LYS A 125 -17.30 -19.78 -0.09
N GLN A 126 -16.11 -20.20 0.33
CA GLN A 126 -15.85 -21.58 0.78
C GLN A 126 -16.62 -21.90 2.07
N THR A 127 -16.64 -20.99 3.04
CA THR A 127 -17.42 -21.18 4.27
C THR A 127 -18.92 -21.26 4.01
N LYS A 128 -19.46 -20.45 3.07
CA LYS A 128 -20.85 -20.56 2.61
C LYS A 128 -21.13 -21.88 1.89
N GLN A 129 -20.24 -22.34 1.01
CA GLN A 129 -20.41 -23.59 0.27
C GLN A 129 -20.30 -24.83 1.17
N ALA A 130 -19.35 -24.87 2.11
CA ALA A 130 -19.26 -25.94 3.10
C ALA A 130 -20.56 -26.09 3.90
N ARG A 131 -21.20 -24.97 4.25
CA ARG A 131 -22.53 -24.96 4.89
C ARG A 131 -23.65 -25.40 3.95
N ALA A 132 -23.59 -25.07 2.66
CA ALA A 132 -24.58 -25.52 1.68
C ALA A 132 -24.51 -27.03 1.39
N VAL A 133 -23.33 -27.66 1.54
CA VAL A 133 -23.14 -29.11 1.33
C VAL A 133 -23.61 -29.93 2.54
N SER A 134 -23.70 -29.34 3.74
CA SER A 134 -24.34 -29.95 4.91
C SER A 134 -25.39 -29.02 5.53
N PRO A 135 -26.57 -28.87 4.88
CA PRO A 135 -27.65 -28.00 5.37
C PRO A 135 -28.23 -28.45 6.72
N PHE A 136 -27.83 -29.64 7.20
CA PHE A 136 -28.25 -30.23 8.48
C PHE A 136 -27.21 -30.06 9.60
N MET A 137 -26.09 -29.38 9.38
CA MET A 137 -25.12 -29.17 10.45
C MET A 137 -25.66 -28.12 11.43
N PRO A 138 -26.01 -28.49 12.67
CA PRO A 138 -26.54 -27.54 13.63
C PRO A 138 -25.49 -26.58 14.13
N TYR A 139 -25.94 -25.37 14.44
CA TYR A 139 -25.21 -24.45 15.27
C TYR A 139 -25.26 -24.88 16.72
N GLU A 140 -24.18 -24.59 17.45
CA GLU A 140 -24.05 -24.87 18.88
C GLU A 140 -23.97 -23.53 19.63
N LEU A 141 -24.76 -23.38 20.68
CA LEU A 141 -24.68 -22.25 21.59
C LEU A 141 -24.60 -22.75 23.03
N LYS A 142 -23.46 -22.53 23.67
CA LYS A 142 -23.30 -22.79 25.10
C LYS A 142 -23.92 -21.64 25.89
N LEU A 143 -24.78 -21.96 26.85
CA LEU A 143 -25.38 -21.01 27.78
C LEU A 143 -24.49 -20.91 29.03
N THR A 144 -23.88 -19.74 29.25
CA THR A 144 -23.10 -19.44 30.45
C THR A 144 -24.00 -18.78 31.50
N ASN A 145 -23.43 -18.47 32.65
CA ASN A 145 -24.09 -17.69 33.70
C ASN A 145 -24.44 -16.24 33.27
N GLU A 146 -23.83 -15.73 32.20
CA GLU A 146 -24.12 -14.41 31.64
C GLU A 146 -25.33 -14.43 30.68
N ALA A 147 -25.82 -15.61 30.32
CA ALA A 147 -26.94 -15.75 29.42
C ALA A 147 -28.23 -15.19 30.05
N LYS A 148 -28.99 -14.44 29.27
CA LYS A 148 -30.35 -14.00 29.60
C LYS A 148 -31.33 -15.16 29.46
N HIS A 149 -32.50 -15.00 30.08
CA HIS A 149 -33.64 -15.91 29.92
C HIS A 149 -33.37 -17.38 30.33
N LEU A 150 -32.40 -17.60 31.22
CA LEU A 150 -32.16 -18.88 31.86
C LEU A 150 -33.38 -19.37 32.65
N GLU A 151 -33.46 -20.69 32.83
CA GLU A 151 -34.52 -21.42 33.55
C GLU A 151 -35.94 -21.31 32.94
N LYS A 152 -36.07 -20.64 31.80
CA LYS A 152 -37.30 -20.58 31.01
C LYS A 152 -37.41 -21.79 30.07
N SER A 153 -38.64 -22.16 29.77
CA SER A 153 -38.93 -23.25 28.83
C SER A 153 -38.85 -22.81 27.36
N VAL A 154 -38.63 -23.76 26.44
CA VAL A 154 -38.58 -23.49 25.00
C VAL A 154 -39.83 -22.73 24.51
N VAL A 155 -41.01 -23.07 25.01
CA VAL A 155 -42.26 -22.39 24.66
C VAL A 155 -42.35 -20.96 25.19
N GLU A 156 -41.88 -20.70 26.42
CA GLU A 156 -41.86 -19.35 27.00
C GLU A 156 -40.93 -18.40 26.25
N LEU A 157 -39.86 -18.96 25.69
CA LEU A 157 -38.86 -18.19 24.97
C LEU A 157 -39.28 -17.86 23.53
N ASN A 158 -40.27 -18.56 22.98
CA ASN A 158 -40.71 -18.38 21.59
C ASN A 158 -39.55 -18.31 20.58
N ILE A 159 -38.50 -19.13 20.78
CA ILE A 159 -37.20 -19.01 20.10
C ILE A 159 -37.34 -18.94 18.58
N TRP A 160 -38.24 -19.73 18.00
CA TRP A 160 -38.44 -19.72 16.55
C TRP A 160 -38.98 -18.37 16.04
N HIS A 161 -39.89 -17.73 16.77
CA HIS A 161 -40.43 -16.42 16.40
C HIS A 161 -39.38 -15.31 16.58
N GLU A 162 -38.62 -15.36 17.68
CA GLU A 162 -37.62 -14.33 18.01
C GLU A 162 -36.36 -14.41 17.14
N THR A 163 -35.95 -15.63 16.79
CA THR A 163 -34.62 -15.86 16.17
C THR A 163 -34.71 -16.52 14.79
N GLY A 164 -35.82 -17.19 14.47
CA GLY A 164 -35.95 -18.08 13.32
C GLY A 164 -35.27 -19.44 13.49
N ALA A 165 -34.77 -19.76 14.70
CA ALA A 165 -34.08 -21.00 14.99
C ALA A 165 -35.04 -22.14 15.32
N THR A 166 -34.79 -23.32 14.76
CA THR A 166 -35.41 -24.57 15.20
C THR A 166 -34.43 -25.32 16.07
N ILE A 167 -34.76 -25.50 17.35
CA ILE A 167 -33.95 -26.28 18.28
C ILE A 167 -34.12 -27.76 17.95
N ILE A 168 -33.01 -28.45 17.76
CA ILE A 168 -32.99 -29.89 17.49
C ILE A 168 -32.46 -30.70 18.67
N ALA A 169 -31.63 -30.12 19.53
CA ALA A 169 -31.19 -30.79 20.74
C ALA A 169 -30.77 -29.81 21.85
N ILE A 170 -30.85 -30.26 23.10
CA ILE A 170 -30.26 -29.59 24.25
C ILE A 170 -29.36 -30.60 24.95
N GLN A 171 -28.06 -30.31 25.03
CA GLN A 171 -27.12 -31.09 25.80
C GLN A 171 -26.93 -30.46 27.18
N THR A 172 -27.16 -31.27 28.20
CA THR A 172 -26.86 -30.99 29.61
C THR A 172 -25.54 -31.65 29.98
N ASP A 173 -25.03 -31.40 31.19
CA ASP A 173 -23.81 -32.06 31.69
C ASP A 173 -23.95 -33.59 31.78
N GLN A 174 -25.19 -34.11 31.85
CA GLN A 174 -25.48 -35.53 32.07
C GLN A 174 -25.95 -36.26 30.82
N GLN A 175 -26.67 -35.58 29.92
CA GLN A 175 -27.30 -36.22 28.76
C GLN A 175 -27.63 -35.21 27.64
N MET A 176 -27.77 -35.74 26.43
CA MET A 176 -28.29 -35.02 25.26
C MET A 176 -29.76 -35.34 25.06
N ILE A 177 -30.60 -34.30 25.07
CA ILE A 177 -32.03 -34.38 24.80
C ILE A 177 -32.25 -34.02 23.33
N LEU A 178 -32.54 -35.02 22.50
CA LEU A 178 -32.92 -34.82 21.08
C LEU A 178 -34.39 -34.41 20.98
N SER A 179 -34.70 -33.50 20.05
CA SER A 179 -36.04 -32.95 19.81
C SER A 179 -36.74 -32.53 21.11
N PRO A 180 -36.21 -31.55 21.85
CA PRO A 180 -36.76 -31.15 23.13
C PRO A 180 -38.21 -30.68 22.99
N GLY A 181 -39.07 -31.15 23.90
CA GLY A 181 -40.46 -30.72 23.96
C GLY A 181 -40.61 -29.24 24.37
N PRO A 182 -41.83 -28.67 24.26
CA PRO A 182 -42.07 -27.25 24.56
C PRO A 182 -41.70 -26.85 25.99
N TYR A 183 -41.73 -27.79 26.93
CA TYR A 183 -41.45 -27.56 28.34
C TYR A 183 -39.97 -27.77 28.74
N ALA A 184 -39.11 -28.15 27.79
CA ALA A 184 -37.69 -28.29 28.09
C ALA A 184 -37.11 -26.95 28.52
N LYS A 185 -36.36 -26.92 29.61
CA LYS A 185 -35.77 -25.70 30.16
C LYS A 185 -34.35 -25.53 29.69
N LEU A 186 -33.96 -24.27 29.50
CA LEU A 186 -32.60 -23.88 29.17
C LEU A 186 -31.89 -23.36 30.42
N SER A 187 -30.94 -24.15 30.90
CA SER A 187 -30.19 -23.87 32.12
C SER A 187 -28.74 -23.50 31.83
N VAL A 188 -28.05 -22.97 32.85
CA VAL A 188 -26.61 -22.70 32.76
C VAL A 188 -25.85 -23.99 32.39
N ASN A 189 -24.78 -23.83 31.61
CA ASN A 189 -23.95 -24.87 31.01
C ASN A 189 -24.62 -25.74 29.94
N ASN A 190 -25.90 -25.53 29.63
CA ASN A 190 -26.53 -26.24 28.52
C ASN A 190 -25.88 -25.83 27.18
N ILE A 191 -25.74 -26.79 26.27
CA ILE A 191 -25.39 -26.55 24.87
C ILE A 191 -26.65 -26.74 24.04
N VAL A 192 -27.12 -25.67 23.40
CA VAL A 192 -28.30 -25.69 22.54
C VAL A 192 -27.86 -25.92 21.09
N TYR A 193 -28.38 -26.99 20.49
CA TYR A 193 -28.19 -27.33 19.09
C TYR A 193 -29.40 -26.88 18.28
N PHE A 194 -29.20 -26.05 17.26
CA PHE A 194 -30.28 -25.51 16.45
C PHE A 194 -29.90 -25.34 14.98
N VAL A 195 -30.91 -25.32 14.11
CA VAL A 195 -30.77 -25.10 12.67
C VAL A 195 -31.57 -23.88 12.24
N GLY A 196 -31.13 -23.25 11.16
CA GLY A 196 -31.79 -22.07 10.58
C GLY A 196 -30.94 -21.46 9.47
N ASN A 197 -31.35 -20.29 9.00
CA ASN A 197 -30.62 -19.54 7.97
C ASN A 197 -29.28 -18.98 8.49
N GLU A 198 -28.49 -18.34 7.62
CA GLU A 198 -27.15 -17.81 7.94
C GLU A 198 -27.14 -16.76 9.07
N LEU A 199 -28.28 -16.12 9.37
CA LEU A 199 -28.43 -15.11 10.42
C LEU A 199 -28.85 -15.69 11.78
N THR A 200 -29.29 -16.94 11.80
CA THR A 200 -29.92 -17.55 12.97
C THR A 200 -28.93 -17.67 14.14
N LEU A 201 -27.66 -17.99 13.89
CA LEU A 201 -26.62 -18.02 14.94
C LEU A 201 -26.43 -16.67 15.61
N GLN A 202 -26.41 -15.58 14.84
CA GLN A 202 -26.25 -14.23 15.39
C GLN A 202 -27.48 -13.82 16.18
N ARG A 203 -28.69 -14.11 15.68
CA ARG A 203 -29.94 -13.83 16.40
C ARG A 203 -30.04 -14.60 17.72
N MET A 204 -29.65 -15.88 17.71
CA MET A 204 -29.57 -16.70 18.94
C MET A 204 -28.54 -16.13 19.92
N ASN A 205 -27.35 -15.75 19.46
CA ASN A 205 -26.36 -15.10 20.33
C ASN A 205 -26.91 -13.79 20.92
N ASN A 206 -27.53 -12.93 20.13
CA ASN A 206 -28.11 -11.69 20.63
C ASN A 206 -29.23 -11.97 21.64
N PHE A 207 -30.10 -12.94 21.36
CA PHE A 207 -31.20 -13.30 22.26
C PHE A 207 -30.71 -13.69 23.66
N PHE A 208 -29.61 -14.45 23.76
CA PHE A 208 -29.05 -14.86 25.05
C PHE A 208 -27.98 -13.91 25.62
N TYR A 209 -27.25 -13.16 24.79
CA TYR A 209 -26.05 -12.41 25.19
C TYR A 209 -26.02 -10.95 24.71
N SER A 210 -27.16 -10.34 24.43
CA SER A 210 -27.20 -8.91 24.07
C SER A 210 -26.45 -8.08 25.10
N LYS A 211 -25.38 -7.41 24.65
CA LYS A 211 -24.73 -6.32 25.39
C LYS A 211 -25.77 -5.22 25.53
N GLU A 212 -26.12 -4.89 26.77
CA GLU A 212 -26.83 -3.65 27.03
C GLU A 212 -25.92 -2.47 26.64
N GLU A 213 -26.48 -1.52 25.89
CA GLU A 213 -25.96 -0.15 25.82
C GLU A 213 -26.10 0.54 27.16
#